data_AF-A0A3C0FSI1-F1
#
_entry.id   AF-A0A3C0FSI1-F1
#
_cell.length_a   1.000
_cell.length_b   1.000
_cell.length_c   1.000
_cell.angle_alpha   90.00
_cell.angle_beta   90.00
_cell.angle_gamma   90.00
#
_symmetry.space_group_name_H-M   'P 1'
#
loop_
_entity.id
_entity.type
_entity.pdbx_description
1 polymer ?
#
loop_
_entity_poly.entity_id
_entity_poly.type
_entity_poly.pdbx_seq_one_letter_code
_entity_poly.pdbx_strand_id
1 'polypeptide(L)'
;MFYRLSHTYFGGEWVPQIVYSVWFPERPKVGFLDILAGHLDALIWRVTLNRDGAPIMADSIHGCGCYHMFFPTNGVQRLHAPEDDDIRETAETPAGFLDSETLARPVLWIDDTSHYLLAVTQADTQGEWPSAIPVVLQPEQDLTSLPLADGTGYASLYDKDGFIPGTDRLERFILWPMGIERPGAMRQWGRHATAFVGRRHFDDPVMLGRYFGFPAPD
;
A
#
# COMPACT_ATOMS: atom_id res chain seq x y z
N MET A 1 -3.81 -5.18 -12.89
CA MET A 1 -2.93 -4.79 -11.77
C MET A 1 -1.90 -3.83 -12.32
N PHE A 2 -1.55 -2.79 -11.56
CA PHE A 2 -0.61 -1.77 -12.00
C PHE A 2 0.68 -1.87 -11.21
N TYR A 3 1.77 -1.37 -11.79
CA TYR A 3 3.05 -1.30 -11.10
C TYR A 3 3.77 0.02 -11.38
N ARG A 4 4.64 0.43 -10.44
CA ARG A 4 5.62 1.49 -10.64
C ARG A 4 6.94 1.12 -9.98
N LEU A 5 8.01 1.75 -10.45
CA LEU A 5 9.30 1.72 -9.80
C LEU A 5 9.45 2.96 -8.91
N SER A 6 10.11 2.80 -7.77
CA SER A 6 10.41 3.88 -6.82
C SER A 6 11.77 3.62 -6.15
N HIS A 7 12.17 4.52 -5.27
CA HIS A 7 13.36 4.39 -4.43
C HIS A 7 13.06 4.96 -3.04
N THR A 8 13.80 4.48 -2.05
CA THR A 8 13.78 4.96 -0.66
C THR A 8 15.20 4.98 -0.12
N TYR A 9 15.44 5.74 0.95
CA TYR A 9 16.68 5.78 1.67
C TYR A 9 16.60 4.88 2.90
N PHE A 10 17.42 3.83 2.93
CA PHE A 10 17.42 2.84 4.01
C PHE A 10 18.84 2.35 4.26
N GLY A 11 19.23 2.17 5.53
CA GLY A 11 20.55 1.66 5.88
C GLY A 11 21.73 2.52 5.40
N GLY A 12 21.53 3.82 5.20
CA GLY A 12 22.59 4.74 4.73
C GLY A 12 22.72 4.84 3.20
N GLU A 13 21.79 4.27 2.44
CA GLU A 13 21.86 4.26 0.98
C GLU A 13 20.48 4.35 0.31
N TRP A 14 20.48 4.74 -0.97
CA TRP A 14 19.29 4.71 -1.81
C TRP A 14 19.08 3.32 -2.39
N VAL A 15 17.92 2.73 -2.11
CA VAL A 15 17.56 1.36 -2.51
C VAL A 15 16.30 1.35 -3.38
N PRO A 16 16.20 0.42 -4.36
CA PRO A 16 15.06 0.36 -5.25
C PRO A 16 13.82 -0.22 -4.58
N GLN A 17 12.65 0.20 -5.07
CA GLN A 17 11.35 -0.31 -4.67
C GLN A 17 10.50 -0.66 -5.89
N ILE A 18 9.71 -1.73 -5.78
CA ILE A 18 8.64 -2.05 -6.73
C ILE A 18 7.32 -1.89 -5.99
N VAL A 19 6.43 -1.10 -6.53
CA VAL A 19 5.10 -0.86 -5.97
C VAL A 19 4.08 -1.44 -6.93
N TYR A 20 3.13 -2.19 -6.38
CA TYR A 20 2.03 -2.78 -7.09
C TYR A 20 0.70 -2.27 -6.55
N SER A 21 -0.22 -1.93 -7.45
CA SER A 21 -1.56 -1.47 -7.10
C SER A 21 -2.61 -2.42 -7.70
N VAL A 22 -3.44 -3.00 -6.84
CA VAL A 22 -4.57 -3.87 -7.20
C VAL A 22 -5.85 -3.08 -6.98
N TRP A 23 -6.63 -2.88 -8.04
CA TRP A 23 -7.91 -2.15 -7.99
C TRP A 23 -9.08 -3.12 -7.94
N PHE A 24 -10.05 -2.82 -7.08
CA PHE A 24 -11.28 -3.58 -6.89
C PHE A 24 -12.48 -2.72 -7.31
N PRO A 25 -13.50 -3.31 -7.97
CA PRO A 25 -14.62 -2.56 -8.55
C PRO A 25 -15.58 -2.00 -7.49
N GLU A 26 -15.46 -2.42 -6.24
CA GLU A 26 -16.21 -1.88 -5.10
C GLU A 26 -15.62 -2.40 -3.79
N ARG A 27 -15.83 -1.67 -2.69
CA ARG A 27 -15.87 -2.20 -1.33
C ARG A 27 -17.36 -2.39 -0.99
N PRO A 28 -17.91 -3.61 -1.08
CA PRO A 28 -19.34 -3.86 -0.94
C PRO A 28 -19.88 -3.35 0.39
N LYS A 29 -21.14 -2.90 0.38
CA LYS A 29 -21.79 -2.37 1.58
C LYS A 29 -22.24 -3.50 2.50
N VAL A 30 -21.69 -3.58 3.71
CA VAL A 30 -22.13 -4.53 4.74
C VAL A 30 -23.09 -3.84 5.71
N GLY A 31 -24.36 -3.75 5.32
CA GLY A 31 -25.42 -3.16 6.15
C GLY A 31 -25.55 -1.64 6.03
N PHE A 32 -26.63 -1.09 6.59
CA PHE A 32 -27.07 0.29 6.31
C PHE A 32 -26.08 1.39 6.73
N LEU A 33 -25.33 1.15 7.82
CA LEU A 33 -24.42 2.12 8.45
C LEU A 33 -22.94 1.94 8.05
N ASP A 34 -22.64 1.11 7.06
CA ASP A 34 -21.26 0.97 6.57
C ASP A 34 -20.81 2.23 5.83
N ILE A 35 -20.07 3.07 6.55
CA ILE A 35 -19.54 4.36 6.07
C ILE A 35 -18.30 4.22 5.19
N LEU A 36 -17.74 3.02 5.11
CA LEU A 36 -16.50 2.72 4.39
C LEU A 36 -16.78 2.17 2.98
N ALA A 37 -18.00 1.74 2.69
CA ALA A 37 -18.42 1.17 1.39
C ALA A 37 -18.36 2.16 0.21
N GLY A 38 -18.37 1.63 -1.02
CA GLY A 38 -18.42 2.44 -2.27
C GLY A 38 -17.71 1.79 -3.46
N HIS A 39 -17.74 2.45 -4.62
CA HIS A 39 -17.63 1.84 -5.96
C HIS A 39 -16.21 1.72 -6.55
N LEU A 40 -15.18 1.90 -5.73
CA LEU A 40 -13.79 1.64 -6.12
C LEU A 40 -12.98 1.49 -4.84
N ASP A 41 -12.06 0.55 -4.83
CA ASP A 41 -11.07 0.41 -3.75
C ASP A 41 -9.74 -0.08 -4.32
N ALA A 42 -8.69 -0.01 -3.53
CA ALA A 42 -7.40 -0.56 -3.92
C ALA A 42 -6.59 -1.05 -2.75
N LEU A 43 -5.74 -2.03 -3.01
CA LEU A 43 -4.63 -2.43 -2.15
C LEU A 43 -3.32 -2.15 -2.89
N ILE A 44 -2.41 -1.46 -2.21
CA ILE A 44 -1.06 -1.16 -2.67
C ILE A 44 -0.09 -2.01 -1.87
N TRP A 45 0.76 -2.75 -2.58
CA TRP A 45 1.83 -3.57 -2.02
C TRP A 45 3.17 -3.06 -2.54
N ARG A 46 4.05 -2.65 -1.64
CA ARG A 46 5.39 -2.18 -1.98
C ARG A 46 6.44 -3.15 -1.45
N VAL A 47 7.43 -3.45 -2.27
CA VAL A 47 8.60 -4.24 -1.90
C VAL A 47 9.85 -3.38 -2.03
N THR A 48 10.64 -3.31 -0.98
CA THR A 48 11.96 -2.67 -0.95
C THR A 48 13.03 -3.74 -1.10
N LEU A 49 13.96 -3.53 -2.04
CA LEU A 49 15.01 -4.48 -2.39
C LEU A 49 16.38 -3.93 -1.99
N ASN A 50 17.32 -4.79 -1.61
CA ASN A 50 18.72 -4.41 -1.49
C ASN A 50 19.40 -4.27 -2.88
N ARG A 51 20.70 -3.97 -2.90
CA ARG A 51 21.48 -3.82 -4.15
C ARG A 51 21.56 -5.08 -5.01
N ASP A 52 21.46 -6.25 -4.38
CA ASP A 52 21.46 -7.54 -5.08
C ASP A 52 20.06 -7.91 -5.61
N GLY A 53 19.06 -7.05 -5.38
CA GLY A 53 17.67 -7.28 -5.79
C GLY A 53 16.91 -8.21 -4.85
N ALA A 54 17.46 -8.56 -3.69
CA ALA A 54 16.77 -9.36 -2.68
C ALA A 54 15.84 -8.48 -1.84
N PRO A 55 14.60 -8.91 -1.56
CA PRO A 55 13.69 -8.19 -0.67
C PRO A 55 14.26 -8.04 0.74
N ILE A 56 14.16 -6.83 1.30
CA ILE A 56 14.51 -6.55 2.70
C ILE A 56 13.30 -6.12 3.52
N MET A 57 12.24 -5.66 2.86
CA MET A 57 11.00 -5.25 3.49
C MET A 57 9.90 -5.20 2.45
N ALA A 58 8.67 -5.44 2.88
CA ALA A 58 7.49 -5.00 2.16
C ALA A 58 6.57 -4.20 3.08
N ASP A 59 5.67 -3.43 2.50
CA ASP A 59 4.66 -2.67 3.22
C ASP A 59 3.41 -2.47 2.36
N SER A 60 2.25 -2.35 3.01
CA SER A 60 0.96 -2.25 2.35
C SER A 60 0.14 -1.09 2.86
N ILE A 61 -0.66 -0.47 1.98
CA ILE A 61 -1.74 0.44 2.32
C ILE A 61 -2.94 0.12 1.43
N HIS A 62 -4.12 0.60 1.80
CA HIS A 62 -5.18 0.75 0.82
C HIS A 62 -4.95 1.99 -0.05
N GLY A 63 -5.64 2.10 -1.18
CA GLY A 63 -5.58 3.27 -2.07
C GLY A 63 -6.00 4.58 -1.42
N CYS A 64 -6.63 4.56 -0.22
CA CYS A 64 -6.83 5.78 0.57
C CYS A 64 -5.60 6.27 1.35
N GLY A 65 -4.57 5.43 1.54
CA GLY A 65 -3.44 5.67 2.44
C GLY A 65 -3.63 5.09 3.85
N CYS A 66 -4.85 4.63 4.14
CA CYS A 66 -5.26 3.97 5.37
C CYS A 66 -4.63 2.55 5.49
N TYR A 67 -4.55 2.03 6.72
CA TYR A 67 -4.06 0.67 7.06
C TYR A 67 -2.61 0.38 6.63
N HIS A 68 -1.68 1.29 6.94
CA HIS A 68 -0.26 1.07 6.66
C HIS A 68 0.33 0.01 7.56
N MET A 69 0.69 -1.14 6.97
CA MET A 69 1.32 -2.28 7.64
C MET A 69 2.69 -2.55 7.05
N PHE A 70 3.64 -2.98 7.88
CA PHE A 70 5.02 -3.29 7.51
C PHE A 70 5.31 -4.79 7.68
N PHE A 71 6.14 -5.31 6.77
CA PHE A 71 6.54 -6.71 6.67
C PHE A 71 8.07 -6.76 6.48
N PRO A 72 8.86 -6.50 7.54
CA PRO A 72 10.32 -6.57 7.47
C PRO A 72 10.81 -8.01 7.28
N THR A 73 11.98 -8.18 6.65
CA THR A 73 12.63 -9.50 6.67
C THR A 73 13.41 -9.73 7.96
N ASN A 74 13.71 -10.99 8.28
CA ASN A 74 14.56 -11.39 9.41
C ASN A 74 15.97 -10.72 9.44
N GLY A 75 16.42 -10.14 8.32
CA GLY A 75 17.68 -9.37 8.25
C GLY A 75 17.56 -7.90 8.65
N VAL A 76 16.36 -7.43 8.99
CA VAL A 76 16.05 -6.08 9.45
C VAL A 76 15.72 -6.15 10.95
N GLN A 77 15.89 -5.05 11.68
CA GLN A 77 15.44 -4.90 13.06
C GLN A 77 14.46 -3.74 13.21
N ARG A 78 13.52 -3.86 14.16
CA ARG A 78 12.64 -2.77 14.59
C ARG A 78 13.40 -1.81 15.49
N LEU A 79 13.38 -0.53 15.18
CA LEU A 79 13.90 0.56 16.00
C LEU A 79 12.74 1.14 16.82
N HIS A 80 12.96 1.53 18.07
CA HIS A 80 11.94 2.27 18.81
C HIS A 80 11.79 3.68 18.21
N ALA A 81 10.55 4.06 17.88
CA ALA A 81 10.20 5.38 17.40
C ALA A 81 9.35 6.10 18.45
N PRO A 82 9.45 7.45 18.60
CA PRO A 82 8.60 8.20 19.52
C PRO A 82 7.09 7.98 19.29
N GLU A 83 6.71 7.67 18.05
CA GLU A 83 5.34 7.35 17.65
C GLU A 83 4.82 6.03 18.24
N ASP A 84 5.69 5.14 18.72
CA ASP A 84 5.27 3.84 19.27
C ASP A 84 4.46 3.96 20.56
N ASP A 85 4.55 5.12 21.24
CA ASP A 85 3.75 5.46 22.42
C ASP A 85 2.36 6.04 22.04
N ASP A 86 2.07 6.18 20.73
CA ASP A 86 0.80 6.65 20.19
C ASP A 86 0.23 5.67 19.16
N ILE A 87 -0.81 4.93 19.58
CA ILE A 87 -1.50 3.94 18.75
C ILE A 87 -2.02 4.46 17.39
N ARG A 88 -2.10 5.79 17.21
CA ARG A 88 -2.54 6.43 15.95
C ARG A 88 -1.43 6.51 14.91
N GLU A 89 -0.17 6.34 15.32
CA GLU A 89 1.04 6.56 14.52
C GLU A 89 1.98 5.34 14.49
N THR A 90 1.69 4.29 15.26
CA THR A 90 2.49 3.07 15.34
C THR A 90 2.79 2.48 13.95
N ALA A 91 4.03 2.02 13.76
CA ALA A 91 4.39 1.18 12.61
C ALA A 91 4.05 -0.28 12.91
N GLU A 92 2.87 -0.69 12.44
CA GLU A 92 2.29 -2.01 12.69
C GLU A 92 2.97 -3.11 11.87
N THR A 93 3.35 -4.21 12.52
CA THR A 93 3.95 -5.40 11.88
C THR A 93 3.14 -6.66 12.23
N PRO A 94 1.90 -6.80 11.73
CA PRO A 94 0.96 -7.81 12.21
C PRO A 94 1.39 -9.26 11.89
N ALA A 95 2.16 -9.48 10.82
CA ALA A 95 2.73 -10.78 10.49
C ALA A 95 4.13 -11.01 11.09
N GLY A 96 4.65 -10.05 11.86
CA GLY A 96 6.02 -10.06 12.34
C GLY A 96 7.06 -9.97 11.21
N PHE A 97 8.19 -10.64 11.41
CA PHE A 97 9.29 -10.69 10.45
C PHE A 97 9.13 -11.91 9.53
N LEU A 98 9.41 -11.71 8.25
CA LEU A 98 9.26 -12.74 7.21
C LEU A 98 10.61 -13.15 6.62
N ASP A 99 10.65 -14.30 5.96
CA ASP A 99 11.81 -14.69 5.17
C ASP A 99 11.89 -13.87 3.87
N SER A 100 13.10 -13.59 3.41
CA SER A 100 13.31 -12.88 2.14
C SER A 100 12.70 -13.65 0.96
N GLU A 101 12.70 -14.97 1.03
CA GLU A 101 12.12 -15.89 0.05
C GLU A 101 10.60 -15.75 -0.02
N THR A 102 9.94 -15.53 1.13
CA THR A 102 8.51 -15.25 1.19
C THR A 102 8.18 -13.95 0.45
N LEU A 103 8.96 -12.89 0.71
CA LEU A 103 8.76 -11.59 0.04
C LEU A 103 9.18 -11.58 -1.43
N ALA A 104 10.04 -12.51 -1.85
CA ALA A 104 10.46 -12.62 -3.25
C ALA A 104 9.33 -13.19 -4.13
N ARG A 105 8.45 -14.01 -3.56
CA ARG A 105 7.28 -14.59 -4.22
C ARG A 105 6.08 -14.63 -3.26
N PRO A 106 5.51 -13.46 -2.91
CA PRO A 106 4.46 -13.39 -1.91
C PRO A 106 3.12 -13.80 -2.52
N VAL A 107 2.32 -14.49 -1.71
CA VAL A 107 0.87 -14.64 -1.86
C VAL A 107 0.22 -13.73 -0.84
N LEU A 108 -0.59 -12.79 -1.33
CA LEU A 108 -1.35 -11.86 -0.49
C LEU A 108 -2.77 -12.41 -0.33
N TRP A 109 -3.17 -12.70 0.91
CA TRP A 109 -4.52 -13.13 1.24
C TRP A 109 -5.36 -11.90 1.57
N ILE A 110 -6.35 -11.60 0.74
CA ILE A 110 -7.13 -10.37 0.81
C ILE A 110 -8.58 -10.73 1.09
N ASP A 111 -9.19 -10.08 2.07
CA ASP A 111 -10.61 -10.20 2.37
C ASP A 111 -11.46 -9.68 1.18
N ASP A 112 -12.47 -10.44 0.78
CA ASP A 112 -13.24 -10.16 -0.45
C ASP A 112 -14.17 -8.93 -0.36
N THR A 113 -14.37 -8.42 0.86
CA THR A 113 -15.33 -7.36 1.14
C THR A 113 -14.63 -6.09 1.60
N SER A 114 -13.76 -6.21 2.60
CA SER A 114 -13.03 -5.07 3.18
C SER A 114 -11.72 -4.77 2.45
N HIS A 115 -11.19 -5.74 1.70
CA HIS A 115 -9.84 -5.75 1.13
C HIS A 115 -8.70 -5.64 2.12
N TYR A 116 -8.96 -5.95 3.40
CA TYR A 116 -7.88 -6.08 4.37
C TYR A 116 -6.94 -7.21 3.97
N LEU A 117 -5.64 -6.93 4.11
CA LEU A 117 -4.59 -7.93 4.00
C LEU A 117 -4.66 -8.82 5.25
N LEU A 118 -5.10 -10.06 5.06
CA LEU A 118 -5.28 -11.04 6.13
C LEU A 118 -3.98 -11.78 6.45
N ALA A 119 -3.18 -12.09 5.43
CA ALA A 119 -1.92 -12.79 5.56
C ALA A 119 -0.99 -12.57 4.36
N VAL A 120 0.30 -12.74 4.60
CA VAL A 120 1.34 -12.82 3.56
C VAL A 120 2.00 -14.18 3.73
N THR A 121 1.93 -15.02 2.69
CA THR A 121 2.56 -16.34 2.70
C THR A 121 3.47 -16.51 1.50
N GLN A 122 4.35 -17.50 1.55
CA GLN A 122 5.14 -17.86 0.38
C GLN A 122 4.28 -18.60 -0.64
N ALA A 123 4.49 -18.33 -1.93
CA ALA A 123 3.84 -19.09 -3.00
C ALA A 123 4.24 -20.57 -2.94
N ASP A 124 3.24 -21.46 -2.85
CA ASP A 124 3.45 -22.87 -3.10
C ASP A 124 3.61 -23.09 -4.61
N THR A 125 4.85 -23.42 -5.02
CA THR A 125 5.19 -23.69 -6.42
C THR A 125 4.77 -25.08 -6.90
N GLN A 126 4.22 -25.93 -6.02
CA GLN A 126 3.79 -27.29 -6.35
C GLN A 126 2.28 -27.46 -6.48
N GLY A 127 1.47 -26.53 -5.94
CA GLY A 127 0.02 -26.57 -6.03
C GLY A 127 -0.51 -26.02 -7.35
N GLU A 128 -1.38 -26.76 -8.03
CA GLU A 128 -2.21 -26.19 -9.10
C GLU A 128 -3.27 -25.27 -8.49
N TRP A 129 -3.44 -24.07 -9.05
CA TRP A 129 -4.46 -23.10 -8.66
C TRP A 129 -5.60 -23.18 -9.68
N PRO A 130 -6.65 -23.99 -9.46
CA PRO A 130 -7.60 -24.38 -10.51
C PRO A 130 -8.46 -23.23 -11.03
N SER A 131 -8.43 -22.08 -10.34
CA SER A 131 -9.21 -20.87 -10.64
C SER A 131 -8.35 -19.61 -10.69
N ALA A 132 -7.04 -19.72 -10.93
CA ALA A 132 -6.18 -18.55 -11.09
C ALA A 132 -6.56 -17.76 -12.34
N ILE A 133 -6.87 -16.48 -12.17
CA ILE A 133 -7.05 -15.53 -13.27
C ILE A 133 -5.70 -14.87 -13.54
N PRO A 134 -5.08 -15.09 -14.73
CA PRO A 134 -3.85 -14.41 -15.05
C PRO A 134 -4.10 -12.91 -15.19
N VAL A 135 -3.27 -12.11 -14.51
CA VAL A 135 -3.34 -10.65 -14.56
C VAL A 135 -2.14 -10.11 -15.31
N VAL A 136 -2.40 -9.17 -16.23
CA VAL A 136 -1.34 -8.40 -16.89
C VAL A 136 -0.95 -7.21 -16.01
N LEU A 137 0.36 -7.04 -15.81
CA LEU A 137 0.91 -5.84 -15.17
C LEU A 137 0.96 -4.68 -16.16
N GLN A 138 0.38 -3.55 -15.77
CA GLN A 138 0.40 -2.30 -16.54
C GLN A 138 1.16 -1.21 -15.79
N PRO A 139 1.91 -0.33 -16.48
CA PRO A 139 2.51 0.83 -15.82
C PRO A 139 1.46 1.71 -15.13
N GLU A 140 1.66 2.06 -13.85
CA GLU A 140 0.74 2.93 -13.10
C GLU A 140 0.58 4.30 -13.76
N GLN A 141 1.61 4.80 -14.45
CA GLN A 141 1.58 6.06 -15.18
C GLN A 141 0.44 6.12 -16.21
N ASP A 142 -0.01 4.97 -16.74
CA ASP A 142 -1.10 4.90 -17.71
C ASP A 142 -2.43 5.39 -17.11
N LEU A 143 -2.58 5.33 -15.78
CA LEU A 143 -3.76 5.85 -15.06
C LEU A 143 -3.89 7.37 -15.17
N THR A 144 -2.83 8.08 -15.55
CA THR A 144 -2.89 9.55 -15.78
C THR A 144 -3.38 9.93 -17.17
N SER A 145 -3.53 8.94 -18.06
CA SER A 145 -3.98 9.14 -19.44
C SER A 145 -4.68 7.89 -19.96
N LEU A 146 -5.88 7.64 -19.45
CA LEU A 146 -6.74 6.52 -19.86
C LEU A 146 -7.53 6.89 -21.12
N PRO A 147 -7.62 6.00 -22.12
CA PRO A 147 -8.46 6.22 -23.28
C PRO A 147 -9.93 6.25 -22.86
N LEU A 148 -10.67 7.24 -23.35
CA LEU A 148 -12.11 7.33 -23.13
C LEU A 148 -12.83 6.26 -23.96
N ALA A 149 -13.86 5.65 -23.38
CA ALA A 149 -14.60 4.54 -24.00
C ALA A 149 -15.31 4.95 -25.31
N ASP A 150 -15.63 6.24 -25.47
CA ASP A 150 -16.24 6.79 -26.67
C ASP A 150 -15.21 7.12 -27.78
N GLY A 151 -13.92 6.88 -27.54
CA GLY A 151 -12.82 7.13 -28.48
C GLY A 151 -12.50 8.61 -28.70
N THR A 152 -13.08 9.52 -27.91
CA THR A 152 -12.94 10.98 -28.12
C THR A 152 -11.61 11.54 -27.62
N GLY A 153 -10.86 10.77 -26.84
CA GLY A 153 -9.55 11.19 -26.34
C GLY A 153 -9.11 10.42 -25.10
N TYR A 154 -8.42 11.13 -24.21
CA TYR A 154 -7.85 10.59 -22.99
C TYR A 154 -8.25 11.44 -21.79
N ALA A 155 -8.38 10.79 -20.63
CA ALA A 155 -8.58 11.47 -19.35
C ALA A 155 -7.71 10.84 -18.27
N SER A 156 -7.29 11.67 -17.31
CA SER A 156 -6.68 11.19 -16.08
C SER A 156 -7.74 10.54 -15.19
N LEU A 157 -7.39 9.43 -14.56
CA LEU A 157 -8.18 8.83 -13.47
C LEU A 157 -8.29 9.78 -12.26
N TYR A 158 -7.28 10.63 -12.08
CA TYR A 158 -7.15 11.56 -10.96
C TYR A 158 -7.56 12.98 -11.35
N ASP A 159 -8.21 13.68 -10.42
CA ASP A 159 -8.45 15.12 -10.50
C ASP A 159 -7.16 15.94 -10.28
N LYS A 160 -7.27 17.27 -10.36
CA LYS A 160 -6.14 18.20 -10.17
C LYS A 160 -5.46 18.09 -8.79
N ASP A 161 -6.18 17.55 -7.81
CA ASP A 161 -5.72 17.37 -6.43
C ASP A 161 -5.27 15.91 -6.20
N GLY A 162 -5.17 15.09 -7.26
CA GLY A 162 -4.68 13.73 -7.21
C GLY A 162 -5.62 12.75 -6.53
N PHE A 163 -6.92 13.05 -6.49
CA PHE A 163 -7.96 12.14 -6.01
C PHE A 163 -8.75 11.53 -7.15
N ILE A 164 -9.28 10.33 -6.96
CA ILE A 164 -10.24 9.76 -7.91
C ILE A 164 -11.64 10.30 -7.60
N PRO A 165 -12.28 11.04 -8.52
CA PRO A 165 -13.62 11.58 -8.31
C PRO A 165 -14.64 10.50 -7.95
N GLY A 166 -15.51 10.79 -6.97
CA GLY A 166 -16.57 9.87 -6.56
C GLY A 166 -16.16 8.83 -5.51
N THR A 167 -14.87 8.66 -5.23
CA THR A 167 -14.40 7.65 -4.26
C THR A 167 -14.45 8.09 -2.80
N ASP A 168 -14.95 9.30 -2.52
CA ASP A 168 -15.11 9.81 -1.16
C ASP A 168 -16.02 8.92 -0.31
N ARG A 169 -15.52 8.53 0.86
CA ARG A 169 -16.29 7.73 1.84
C ARG A 169 -17.09 8.60 2.79
N LEU A 170 -18.08 8.01 3.46
CA LEU A 170 -18.89 8.74 4.46
C LEU A 170 -18.09 9.03 5.74
N GLU A 171 -17.04 8.24 6.02
CA GLU A 171 -16.12 8.51 7.14
C GLU A 171 -15.46 9.89 7.07
N ARG A 172 -15.40 10.53 5.90
CA ARG A 172 -14.86 11.89 5.75
C ARG A 172 -15.52 12.89 6.69
N PHE A 173 -16.80 12.71 7.02
CA PHE A 173 -17.54 13.60 7.91
C PHE A 173 -17.18 13.42 9.40
N ILE A 174 -16.48 12.34 9.74
CA ILE A 174 -16.03 12.02 11.11
C ILE A 174 -14.53 12.25 11.25
N LEU A 175 -13.75 11.85 10.25
CA LEU A 175 -12.29 11.83 10.32
C LEU A 175 -11.61 13.12 9.83
N TRP A 176 -12.35 14.06 9.23
CA TRP A 176 -11.78 15.35 8.76
C TRP A 176 -11.03 16.17 9.82
N PRO A 177 -11.37 16.18 11.12
CA PRO A 177 -10.63 16.96 12.12
C PRO A 177 -9.20 16.46 12.33
N MET A 178 -8.88 15.26 11.85
CA MET A 178 -7.55 14.64 11.99
C MET A 178 -6.55 15.14 10.95
N GLY A 179 -6.91 16.11 10.10
CA GLY A 179 -5.98 16.74 9.15
C GLY A 179 -5.74 15.94 7.87
N ILE A 180 -6.43 14.82 7.67
CA ILE A 180 -6.43 14.07 6.41
C ILE A 180 -7.46 14.69 5.46
N GLU A 181 -7.00 15.19 4.32
CA GLU A 181 -7.87 15.73 3.26
C GLU A 181 -8.66 14.59 2.60
N ARG A 182 -10.00 14.64 2.59
CA ARG A 182 -10.90 13.62 2.00
C ARG A 182 -10.59 12.17 2.46
N PRO A 183 -10.77 11.83 3.75
CA PRO A 183 -10.59 10.46 4.25
C PRO A 183 -11.38 9.43 3.43
N GLY A 184 -10.72 8.32 3.11
CA GLY A 184 -11.30 7.23 2.33
C GLY A 184 -11.31 7.42 0.82
N ALA A 185 -11.05 8.62 0.30
CA ALA A 185 -10.93 8.84 -1.14
C ALA A 185 -9.66 8.17 -1.68
N MET A 186 -9.76 7.53 -2.84
CA MET A 186 -8.64 6.89 -3.53
C MET A 186 -7.71 7.95 -4.12
N ARG A 187 -6.40 7.70 -4.07
CA ARG A 187 -5.39 8.71 -4.36
C ARG A 187 -4.39 8.27 -5.42
N GLN A 188 -3.82 9.28 -6.06
CA GLN A 188 -2.62 9.15 -6.87
C GLN A 188 -1.41 8.86 -5.97
N TRP A 189 -0.46 8.08 -6.48
CA TRP A 189 0.85 7.94 -5.84
C TRP A 189 1.45 9.30 -5.47
N GLY A 190 2.09 9.36 -4.30
CA GLY A 190 2.68 10.59 -3.76
C GLY A 190 1.72 11.47 -2.95
N ARG A 191 0.47 11.03 -2.73
CA ARG A 191 -0.52 11.78 -1.93
C ARG A 191 -1.10 10.99 -0.75
N HIS A 192 -0.52 9.85 -0.41
CA HIS A 192 -1.00 8.98 0.65
C HIS A 192 -0.43 9.41 2.01
N ALA A 193 -1.22 10.11 2.82
CA ALA A 193 -0.97 10.22 4.25
C ALA A 193 -1.35 8.88 4.90
N THR A 194 -0.44 8.33 5.72
CA THR A 194 -0.58 6.97 6.27
C THR A 194 -0.68 6.92 7.79
N ALA A 195 -0.83 8.07 8.42
CA ALA A 195 -1.05 8.16 9.85
C ALA A 195 -2.09 9.25 10.17
N PHE A 196 -2.78 9.08 11.30
CA PHE A 196 -3.98 9.86 11.62
C PHE A 196 -3.68 11.19 12.30
N VAL A 197 -2.60 11.29 13.08
CA VAL A 197 -2.23 12.47 13.89
C VAL A 197 -0.73 12.70 13.71
N GLY A 198 -0.33 13.00 12.49
CA GLY A 198 1.08 13.11 12.11
C GLY A 198 1.26 13.41 10.62
N ARG A 199 2.52 13.54 10.18
CA ARG A 199 2.89 13.69 8.76
C ARG A 199 3.68 12.48 8.28
N ARG A 200 3.14 11.26 8.43
CA ARG A 200 3.69 10.08 7.76
C ARG A 200 3.10 9.99 6.36
N HIS A 201 3.96 10.00 5.36
CA HIS A 201 3.57 9.87 3.96
C HIS A 201 4.16 8.58 3.39
N PHE A 202 3.38 7.87 2.58
CA PHE A 202 3.80 6.57 2.04
C PHE A 202 5.05 6.69 1.16
N ASP A 203 5.18 7.80 0.43
CA ASP A 203 6.29 8.12 -0.46
C ASP A 203 7.44 8.90 0.20
N ASP A 204 7.38 9.12 1.53
CA ASP A 204 8.49 9.74 2.25
C ASP A 204 9.76 8.87 2.09
N PRO A 205 10.81 9.40 1.45
CA PRO A 205 11.98 8.62 1.11
C PRO A 205 12.74 8.14 2.34
N VAL A 206 12.62 8.78 3.51
CA VAL A 206 13.40 8.42 4.71
C VAL A 206 12.57 7.72 5.80
N MET A 207 11.28 7.49 5.55
CA MET A 207 10.33 6.98 6.56
C MET A 207 10.71 5.60 7.10
N LEU A 208 11.23 4.69 6.26
CA LEU A 208 11.62 3.35 6.71
C LEU A 208 12.71 3.39 7.79
N GLY A 209 13.71 4.27 7.63
CA GLY A 209 14.82 4.43 8.58
C GLY A 209 14.40 4.97 9.96
N ARG A 210 13.18 5.48 10.09
CA ARG A 210 12.62 5.91 11.38
C ARG A 210 12.20 4.73 12.25
N TYR A 211 11.68 3.67 11.62
CA TYR A 211 11.10 2.52 12.31
C TYR A 211 11.97 1.28 12.21
N PHE A 212 12.87 1.21 11.23
CA PHE A 212 13.63 0.01 10.95
C PHE A 212 15.08 0.34 10.62
N GLY A 213 15.97 -0.62 10.88
CA GLY A 213 17.38 -0.52 10.52
C GLY A 213 18.00 -1.90 10.32
N PHE A 214 19.27 -1.94 9.95
CA PHE A 214 20.02 -3.19 9.98
C PHE A 214 20.53 -3.46 11.40
N PRO A 215 20.64 -4.74 11.80
CA PRO A 215 21.37 -5.12 13.01
C PRO A 215 22.78 -4.53 13.01
N ALA A 216 23.32 -4.22 14.18
CA ALA A 216 24.73 -3.87 14.28
C ALA A 216 25.57 -5.07 13.79
N PRO A 217 26.66 -4.84 13.03
CA PRO A 217 27.60 -5.91 12.76
C PRO A 217 28.19 -6.42 14.09
N ASP A 218 28.28 -7.74 14.22
CA ASP A 218 28.94 -8.41 15.34
C ASP A 218 30.42 -7.98 15.51
#